data_AF-A0A199ULT8-F1
#
_entry.id   AF-A0A199ULT8-F1
#
_cell.length_a   1.000
_cell.length_b   1.000
_cell.length_c   1.000
_cell.angle_alpha   90.00
_cell.angle_beta   90.00
_cell.angle_gamma   90.00
#
_symmetry.space_group_name_H-M   'P 1'
#
loop_
_entity.id
_entity.type
_entity.pdbx_description
1 polymer ?
#
loop_
_entity_poly.entity_id
_entity_poly.type
_entity_poly.pdbx_seq_one_letter_code
_entity_poly.pdbx_strand_id
1 'polypeptide(L)'
;MCNLDVRDEVNEEIEEIVANDQISNMSKYSDDELRVGLEFTCIEEAEKFYNDYAFKIGFSIRKQTHYKTRKQDDVITSITYCCSKAGHSKPTSQDKSEHQKSQGSHTPKKDCSNRRTNCKAHVVLKIDDRGKWVIAVVANEHNHELIASPFKTRFFRSHRNITKEQKDLIHMLNEQNIFASQIIIQGSTKSYNRLQVG
;
A
#
# COMPACT_ATOMS: atom_id res chain seq x y z
N MET A 1 -41.78 -0.38 4.87
CA MET A 1 -41.46 0.14 3.53
C MET A 1 -40.01 0.61 3.55
N CYS A 2 -39.27 0.12 2.57
CA CYS A 2 -37.81 0.12 2.33
C CYS A 2 -37.04 1.37 2.80
N ASN A 3 -36.09 1.15 3.71
CA ASN A 3 -34.97 2.06 4.02
C ASN A 3 -33.65 1.26 4.16
N LEU A 4 -33.58 0.08 3.54
CA LEU A 4 -32.33 -0.41 2.97
C LEU A 4 -32.31 0.16 1.54
N ASP A 5 -31.12 0.38 0.98
CA ASP A 5 -30.84 0.73 -0.43
C ASP A 5 -30.14 2.10 -0.62
N VAL A 6 -30.47 3.18 0.10
CA VAL A 6 -29.80 4.49 -0.17
C VAL A 6 -28.30 4.48 0.19
N ARG A 7 -27.93 3.80 1.29
CA ARG A 7 -26.53 3.79 1.77
C ARG A 7 -25.64 2.83 0.98
N ASP A 8 -26.23 1.80 0.39
CA ASP A 8 -25.49 0.84 -0.45
C ASP A 8 -25.37 1.40 -1.87
N GLU A 9 -26.37 2.12 -2.38
CA GLU A 9 -26.30 2.88 -3.64
C GLU A 9 -25.23 3.99 -3.60
N VAL A 10 -25.17 4.83 -2.55
CA VAL A 10 -24.09 5.83 -2.47
C VAL A 10 -22.70 5.20 -2.26
N ASN A 11 -22.63 4.02 -1.65
CA ASN A 11 -21.36 3.30 -1.56
C ASN A 11 -20.95 2.77 -2.94
N GLU A 12 -21.86 2.18 -3.70
CA GLU A 12 -21.61 1.72 -5.08
C GLU A 12 -21.22 2.88 -6.01
N GLU A 13 -21.87 4.05 -5.91
CA GLU A 13 -21.49 5.25 -6.67
C GLU A 13 -20.12 5.80 -6.26
N ILE A 14 -19.79 5.82 -4.96
CA ILE A 14 -18.44 6.17 -4.49
C ILE A 14 -17.42 5.13 -4.96
N GLU A 15 -17.80 3.86 -5.00
CA GLU A 15 -16.96 2.79 -5.51
C GLU A 15 -16.63 3.02 -7.00
N GLU A 16 -17.63 3.36 -7.80
CA GLU A 16 -17.47 3.65 -9.22
C GLU A 16 -16.65 4.93 -9.48
N ILE A 17 -16.84 5.99 -8.69
CA ILE A 17 -16.09 7.25 -8.81
C ILE A 17 -14.60 7.06 -8.43
N VAL A 18 -14.32 6.35 -7.34
CA VAL A 18 -12.93 6.06 -6.92
C VAL A 18 -12.26 5.09 -7.90
N ALA A 19 -12.99 4.11 -8.43
CA ALA A 19 -12.49 3.27 -9.50
C ALA A 19 -12.16 4.11 -10.74
N ASN A 20 -13.05 5.01 -11.18
CA ASN A 20 -12.88 5.79 -12.40
C ASN A 20 -11.75 6.84 -12.34
N ASP A 21 -11.58 7.54 -11.22
CA ASP A 21 -10.47 8.50 -11.04
C ASP A 21 -9.10 7.79 -11.06
N GLN A 22 -9.02 6.58 -10.52
CA GLN A 22 -7.80 5.77 -10.52
C GLN A 22 -7.59 4.96 -11.80
N ILE A 23 -8.66 4.63 -12.54
CA ILE A 23 -8.61 4.02 -13.87
C ILE A 23 -8.17 5.04 -14.94
N SER A 24 -8.52 6.33 -14.79
CA SER A 24 -8.08 7.39 -15.71
C SER A 24 -6.55 7.58 -15.71
N ASN A 25 -5.89 7.28 -14.59
CA ASN A 25 -4.43 7.22 -14.46
C ASN A 25 -3.83 5.87 -14.94
N MET A 26 -4.66 4.87 -15.24
CA MET A 26 -4.29 3.48 -15.56
C MET A 26 -4.31 3.17 -17.07
N SER A 27 -5.03 3.95 -17.89
CA SER A 27 -5.24 3.64 -19.32
C SER A 27 -4.02 3.89 -20.23
N LYS A 28 -2.85 4.24 -19.67
CA LYS A 28 -1.62 4.46 -20.46
C LYS A 28 -0.77 3.21 -20.68
N TYR A 29 -1.06 2.10 -19.99
CA TYR A 29 -0.28 0.85 -20.03
C TYR A 29 -1.19 -0.38 -20.08
N SER A 30 -2.14 -0.36 -21.02
CA SER A 30 -3.02 -1.50 -21.27
C SER A 30 -2.33 -2.56 -22.14
N ASP A 31 -1.29 -3.22 -21.60
CA ASP A 31 -0.84 -4.60 -21.97
C ASP A 31 0.48 -5.04 -21.29
N ASP A 32 1.09 -4.26 -20.38
CA ASP A 32 2.43 -4.60 -19.88
C ASP A 32 2.41 -5.74 -18.85
N GLU A 33 2.46 -6.96 -19.35
CA GLU A 33 2.86 -8.14 -18.59
C GLU A 33 4.28 -7.91 -18.06
N LEU A 34 4.45 -8.00 -16.73
CA LEU A 34 5.73 -7.82 -16.06
C LEU A 34 6.74 -8.85 -16.58
N ARG A 35 7.63 -8.42 -17.49
CA ARG A 35 8.56 -9.27 -18.22
C ARG A 35 10.01 -8.84 -18.04
N VAL A 36 10.90 -9.83 -18.15
CA VAL A 36 12.35 -9.61 -18.17
C VAL A 36 12.73 -8.83 -19.43
N GLY A 37 13.65 -7.88 -19.29
CA GLY A 37 14.15 -7.06 -20.40
C GLY A 37 13.43 -5.73 -20.62
N LEU A 38 12.44 -5.37 -19.79
CA LEU A 38 11.87 -4.02 -19.80
C LEU A 38 12.93 -3.00 -19.37
N GLU A 39 13.12 -1.97 -20.20
CA GLU A 39 14.08 -0.88 -19.99
C GLU A 39 13.37 0.38 -19.47
N PHE A 40 14.03 1.10 -18.57
CA PHE A 40 13.58 2.35 -17.97
C PHE A 40 14.70 3.38 -17.97
N THR A 41 14.32 4.65 -18.05
CA THR A 41 15.28 5.76 -18.08
C THR A 41 15.81 6.07 -16.67
N CYS A 42 14.96 5.94 -15.66
CA CYS A 42 15.33 6.15 -14.27
C CYS A 42 14.76 5.07 -13.35
N ILE A 43 15.28 5.03 -12.12
CA ILE A 43 14.83 4.11 -11.08
C ILE A 43 13.39 4.42 -10.66
N GLU A 44 13.01 5.70 -10.57
CA GLU A 44 11.68 6.12 -10.12
C GLU A 44 10.60 5.63 -11.08
N GLU A 45 10.88 5.64 -12.38
CA GLU A 45 10.00 5.13 -13.43
C GLU A 45 9.79 3.62 -13.28
N ALA A 46 10.88 2.86 -13.08
CA ALA A 46 10.82 1.42 -12.87
C ALA A 46 10.10 1.05 -11.56
N GLU A 47 10.33 1.81 -10.49
CA GLU A 47 9.64 1.63 -9.20
C GLU A 47 8.15 1.89 -9.34
N LYS A 48 7.78 2.98 -10.01
CA LYS A 48 6.37 3.32 -10.26
C LYS A 48 5.68 2.22 -11.08
N PHE A 49 6.31 1.79 -12.17
CA PHE A 49 5.79 0.70 -13.01
C PHE A 49 5.52 -0.57 -12.21
N TYR A 50 6.49 -1.01 -11.40
CA TYR A 50 6.31 -2.21 -10.57
C TYR A 50 5.29 -2.00 -9.43
N ASN A 51 5.19 -0.79 -8.89
CA ASN A 51 4.18 -0.46 -7.89
C ASN A 51 2.76 -0.49 -8.48
N ASP A 52 2.57 0.07 -9.67
CA ASP A 52 1.29 0.06 -10.38
C ASP A 52 0.88 -1.37 -10.76
N TYR A 53 1.84 -2.20 -11.19
CA TYR A 53 1.64 -3.63 -11.37
C TYR A 53 1.18 -4.31 -10.05
N ALA A 54 1.88 -4.05 -8.95
CA ALA A 54 1.53 -4.62 -7.65
C ALA A 54 0.15 -4.15 -7.16
N PHE A 55 -0.24 -2.91 -7.46
CA PHE A 55 -1.56 -2.38 -7.16
C PHE A 55 -2.65 -3.16 -7.89
N LYS A 56 -2.47 -3.39 -9.19
CA LYS A 56 -3.41 -4.16 -10.03
C LYS A 56 -3.54 -5.61 -9.60
N ILE A 57 -2.42 -6.26 -9.29
CA ILE A 57 -2.41 -7.67 -8.86
C ILE A 57 -2.89 -7.83 -7.42
N GLY A 58 -2.73 -6.80 -6.57
CA GLY A 58 -3.25 -6.81 -5.21
C GLY A 58 -2.23 -7.16 -4.13
N PHE A 59 -0.99 -6.69 -4.27
CA PHE A 59 0.03 -6.75 -3.24
C PHE A 59 0.75 -5.42 -3.06
N SER A 60 1.58 -5.33 -2.02
CA SER A 60 2.40 -4.16 -1.72
C SER A 60 3.87 -4.49 -1.92
N ILE A 61 4.64 -3.54 -2.45
CA ILE A 61 6.08 -3.70 -2.66
C ILE A 61 6.91 -3.03 -1.57
N ARG A 62 8.16 -3.46 -1.43
CA ARG A 62 9.18 -2.81 -0.61
C ARG A 62 10.54 -2.95 -1.26
N LYS A 63 11.41 -1.97 -1.05
CA LYS A 63 12.84 -2.08 -1.36
C LYS A 63 13.49 -3.09 -0.41
N GLN A 64 14.06 -4.16 -0.95
CA GLN A 64 14.73 -5.22 -0.17
C GLN A 64 16.21 -4.92 0.01
N THR A 65 16.91 -4.80 -1.12
CA THR A 65 18.35 -4.65 -1.20
C THR A 65 18.70 -3.74 -2.36
N HIS A 66 19.86 -3.10 -2.26
CA HIS A 66 20.48 -2.41 -3.37
C HIS A 66 21.97 -2.70 -3.36
N TYR A 67 22.56 -2.82 -4.54
CA TYR A 67 23.98 -3.05 -4.73
C TYR A 67 24.62 -1.79 -5.29
N LYS A 68 25.77 -1.42 -4.73
CA LYS A 68 26.58 -0.27 -5.13
C LYS A 68 27.92 -0.78 -5.62
N THR A 69 28.41 -0.22 -6.72
CA THR A 69 29.75 -0.56 -7.23
C THR A 69 30.81 0.28 -6.53
N ARG A 70 31.88 -0.37 -6.07
CA ARG A 70 33.05 0.34 -5.49
C ARG A 70 33.91 1.03 -6.56
N LYS A 71 33.73 0.67 -7.84
CA LYS A 71 34.58 1.15 -8.95
C LYS A 71 34.14 2.49 -9.54
N GLN A 72 32.88 2.88 -9.32
CA GLN A 72 32.30 4.12 -9.81
C GLN A 72 31.55 4.78 -8.64
N ASP A 73 32.29 5.39 -7.72
CA ASP A 73 31.77 6.29 -6.68
C ASP A 73 30.51 5.83 -5.93
N ASP A 74 30.41 4.55 -5.58
CA ASP A 74 29.26 3.97 -4.87
C ASP A 74 27.90 4.17 -5.57
N VAL A 75 27.91 4.30 -6.91
CA VAL A 75 26.70 4.36 -7.72
C VAL A 75 25.90 3.06 -7.55
N ILE A 76 24.58 3.20 -7.38
CA ILE A 76 23.67 2.06 -7.25
C ILE A 76 23.49 1.42 -8.62
N THR A 77 23.93 0.18 -8.79
CA THR A 77 23.87 -0.54 -10.07
C THR A 77 22.81 -1.64 -10.10
N SER A 78 22.28 -2.05 -8.95
CA SER A 78 21.16 -3.00 -8.89
C SER A 78 20.28 -2.77 -7.69
N ILE A 79 18.98 -3.00 -7.85
CA ILE A 79 17.98 -2.83 -6.80
C ILE A 79 16.99 -3.98 -6.86
N THR A 80 16.62 -4.50 -5.69
CA THR A 80 15.61 -5.55 -5.55
C THR A 80 14.39 -4.99 -4.86
N TYR A 81 13.23 -5.10 -5.51
CA TYR A 81 11.93 -4.82 -4.93
C TYR A 81 11.22 -6.15 -4.65
N CYS A 82 10.68 -6.34 -3.46
CA CYS A 82 9.97 -7.56 -3.09
C CYS A 82 8.60 -7.29 -2.49
N CYS A 83 7.79 -8.33 -2.38
CA CYS A 83 6.51 -8.23 -1.69
C CYS A 83 6.68 -7.82 -0.21
N SER A 84 5.73 -7.06 0.34
CA SER A 84 5.71 -6.68 1.76
C SER A 84 5.71 -7.90 2.69
N LYS A 85 5.11 -9.00 2.24
CA LYS A 85 5.06 -10.29 2.95
C LYS A 85 6.35 -11.12 2.81
N ALA A 86 7.36 -10.62 2.10
CA ALA A 86 8.58 -11.37 1.83
C ALA A 86 9.50 -11.51 3.05
N GLY A 87 10.18 -12.65 3.12
CA GLY A 87 11.10 -13.02 4.19
C GLY A 87 10.41 -13.35 5.52
N HIS A 88 11.19 -13.42 6.59
CA HIS A 88 10.69 -13.74 7.92
C HIS A 88 10.51 -12.45 8.74
N SER A 89 9.45 -12.40 9.54
CA SER A 89 9.34 -11.38 10.59
C SER A 89 10.40 -11.66 11.64
N LYS A 90 11.09 -10.62 12.14
CA LYS A 90 11.89 -10.78 13.35
C LYS A 90 10.93 -11.21 14.47
N PRO A 91 11.28 -12.20 15.30
CA PRO A 91 10.47 -12.53 16.46
C PRO A 91 10.36 -11.26 17.30
N THR A 92 9.12 -10.80 17.47
CA THR A 92 8.87 -9.64 18.32
C THR A 92 9.08 -10.08 19.76
N SER A 93 9.44 -9.18 20.67
CA SER A 93 9.51 -9.48 22.11
C SER A 93 8.20 -10.06 22.67
N GLN A 94 7.08 -9.89 21.95
CA GLN A 94 5.78 -10.50 22.23
C GLN A 94 5.69 -12.01 21.93
N ASP A 95 6.53 -12.54 21.02
CA ASP A 95 6.61 -13.98 20.76
C ASP A 95 7.39 -14.71 21.87
N LYS A 96 8.17 -13.98 22.68
CA LYS A 96 8.85 -14.53 23.87
C LYS A 96 7.93 -14.59 25.11
N SER A 97 6.80 -13.89 25.10
CA SER A 97 5.86 -13.83 26.24
C SER A 97 4.68 -14.79 26.10
N GLU A 98 4.69 -15.72 25.16
CA GLU A 98 3.69 -16.80 25.12
C GLU A 98 3.79 -17.74 26.34
N HIS A 99 4.89 -17.65 27.10
CA HIS A 99 5.07 -18.31 28.40
C HIS A 99 4.73 -17.47 29.64
N GLN A 100 4.29 -16.20 29.50
CA GLN A 100 3.81 -15.41 30.64
C GLN A 100 2.48 -14.76 30.31
N LYS A 101 1.40 -15.54 30.51
CA LYS A 101 0.03 -15.05 30.60
C LYS A 101 -0.11 -14.14 31.84
N SER A 102 0.27 -12.88 31.75
CA SER A 102 -0.17 -11.88 32.73
C SER A 102 -1.57 -11.41 32.34
N GLN A 103 -2.56 -11.98 33.04
CA GLN A 103 -3.94 -11.51 33.16
C GLN A 103 -3.92 -9.98 33.42
N GLY A 104 -4.45 -9.14 32.52
CA GLY A 104 -4.66 -7.72 32.86
C GLY A 104 -4.66 -6.67 31.75
N SER A 105 -4.34 -6.98 30.49
CA SER A 105 -4.49 -5.99 29.41
C SER A 105 -5.63 -6.36 28.48
N HIS A 106 -6.76 -5.67 28.63
CA HIS A 106 -7.93 -5.75 27.72
C HIS A 106 -7.72 -5.00 26.39
N THR A 107 -6.51 -4.57 26.06
CA THR A 107 -6.24 -4.01 24.73
C THR A 107 -6.23 -5.14 23.71
N PRO A 108 -7.08 -5.10 22.66
CA PRO A 108 -7.02 -6.09 21.59
C PRO A 108 -5.61 -6.10 21.03
N LYS A 109 -4.96 -7.28 21.04
CA LYS A 109 -3.66 -7.45 20.41
C LYS A 109 -3.83 -7.03 18.95
N LYS A 110 -3.20 -5.92 18.56
CA LYS A 110 -3.25 -5.42 17.19
C LYS A 110 -2.68 -6.49 16.29
N ASP A 111 -3.54 -7.18 15.54
CA ASP A 111 -3.07 -8.16 14.58
C ASP A 111 -2.13 -7.43 13.62
N CYS A 112 -0.88 -7.85 13.63
CA CYS A 112 0.14 -7.21 12.83
C CYS A 112 -0.08 -7.70 11.40
N SER A 113 -0.99 -7.03 10.70
CA SER A 113 -1.32 -7.21 9.28
C SER A 113 -0.06 -7.32 8.38
N ASN A 114 1.10 -6.86 8.86
CA ASN A 114 2.40 -7.00 8.21
C ASN A 114 3.25 -8.21 8.69
N ARG A 115 2.64 -9.30 9.18
CA ARG A 115 3.40 -10.53 9.44
C ARG A 115 3.87 -11.11 8.10
N ARG A 116 5.18 -11.27 7.95
CA ARG A 116 5.80 -11.77 6.73
C ARG A 116 5.60 -13.28 6.65
N THR A 117 5.20 -13.76 5.48
CA THR A 117 4.85 -15.18 5.23
C THR A 117 5.98 -15.93 4.54
N ASN A 118 7.19 -15.35 4.47
CA ASN A 118 8.28 -15.86 3.63
C ASN A 118 7.93 -15.88 2.13
N CYS A 119 7.14 -14.91 1.68
CA CYS A 119 6.85 -14.74 0.26
C CYS A 119 8.14 -14.51 -0.55
N LYS A 120 8.24 -15.14 -1.73
CA LYS A 120 9.42 -15.08 -2.59
C LYS A 120 9.26 -14.14 -3.79
N ALA A 121 8.09 -13.53 -3.96
CA ALA A 121 7.83 -12.61 -5.05
C ALA A 121 8.76 -11.38 -4.98
N HIS A 122 9.52 -11.16 -6.05
CA HIS A 122 10.46 -10.05 -6.18
C HIS A 122 10.82 -9.75 -7.63
N VAL A 123 11.27 -8.52 -7.86
CA VAL A 123 11.85 -8.04 -9.11
C VAL A 123 13.24 -7.49 -8.84
N VAL A 124 14.17 -7.79 -9.74
CA VAL A 124 15.54 -7.24 -9.71
C VAL A 124 15.74 -6.32 -10.90
N LEU A 125 16.08 -5.08 -10.61
CA LEU A 125 16.50 -4.07 -11.58
C LEU A 125 18.03 -3.99 -11.59
N LYS A 126 18.60 -3.83 -12.77
CA LYS A 126 20.05 -3.65 -12.97
C LYS A 126 20.31 -2.54 -13.99
N ILE A 127 21.42 -1.84 -13.82
CA ILE A 127 21.92 -0.94 -14.86
C ILE A 127 22.62 -1.79 -15.93
N ASP A 128 22.23 -1.58 -17.18
CA ASP A 128 22.86 -2.15 -18.36
C ASP A 128 24.08 -1.33 -18.80
N ASP A 129 24.90 -1.84 -19.72
CA ASP A 129 26.11 -1.17 -20.23
C ASP A 129 25.82 0.20 -20.84
N ARG A 130 24.57 0.42 -21.27
CA ARG A 130 24.05 1.67 -21.83
C ARG A 130 23.62 2.69 -20.76
N GLY A 131 23.73 2.36 -19.47
CA GLY A 131 23.31 3.21 -18.35
C GLY A 131 21.80 3.22 -18.09
N LYS A 132 21.02 2.34 -18.74
CA LYS A 132 19.57 2.23 -18.53
C LYS A 132 19.24 1.19 -17.47
N TRP A 133 18.09 1.35 -16.81
CA TRP A 133 17.59 0.38 -15.83
C TRP A 133 16.79 -0.71 -16.52
N VAL A 134 17.15 -1.97 -16.31
CA VAL A 134 16.51 -3.13 -16.94
C VAL A 134 16.01 -4.11 -15.88
N ILE A 135 14.81 -4.66 -16.08
CA ILE A 135 14.31 -5.79 -15.27
C ILE A 135 15.09 -7.04 -15.65
N ALA A 136 15.96 -7.49 -14.75
CA ALA A 136 16.81 -8.66 -14.95
C ALA A 136 16.15 -9.96 -14.44
N VAL A 137 15.35 -9.89 -13.39
CA VAL A 137 14.69 -11.06 -12.79
C VAL A 137 13.28 -10.68 -12.38
N VAL A 138 12.32 -11.55 -12.70
CA VAL A 138 10.93 -11.46 -12.25
C VAL A 138 10.57 -12.79 -11.57
N ALA A 139 10.15 -12.71 -10.32
CA ALA A 139 9.54 -13.82 -9.60
C ALA A 139 8.17 -13.35 -9.12
N ASN A 140 7.10 -13.86 -9.73
CA ASN A 140 5.73 -13.42 -9.50
C ASN A 140 4.89 -14.39 -8.64
N GLU A 141 5.54 -15.42 -8.09
CA GLU A 141 4.85 -16.43 -7.28
C GLU A 141 4.65 -15.94 -5.85
N HIS A 142 3.39 -15.88 -5.42
CA HIS A 142 2.98 -15.49 -4.07
C HIS A 142 2.51 -16.71 -3.27
N ASN A 143 2.79 -16.70 -1.96
CA ASN A 143 2.35 -17.73 -1.02
C ASN A 143 1.25 -17.25 -0.07
N HIS A 144 0.61 -16.14 -0.42
CA HIS A 144 -0.47 -15.51 0.34
C HIS A 144 -1.51 -15.00 -0.63
N GLU A 145 -2.71 -14.77 -0.12
CA GLU A 145 -3.79 -14.18 -0.89
C GLU A 145 -3.40 -12.80 -1.42
N LEU A 146 -3.80 -12.55 -2.67
CA LEU A 146 -3.68 -11.28 -3.35
C LEU A 146 -5.04 -10.59 -3.29
N ILE A 147 -5.07 -9.34 -2.84
CA ILE A 147 -6.32 -8.59 -2.69
C ILE A 147 -6.36 -7.59 -3.83
N ALA A 148 -6.99 -7.90 -4.95
CA ALA A 148 -7.05 -7.00 -6.11
C ALA A 148 -8.11 -5.89 -6.00
N SER A 149 -8.84 -5.81 -4.89
CA SER A 149 -9.88 -4.78 -4.67
C SER A 149 -9.26 -3.40 -4.45
N PRO A 150 -9.52 -2.40 -5.32
CA PRO A 150 -8.99 -1.03 -5.20
C PRO A 150 -9.25 -0.38 -3.85
N PHE A 151 -10.42 -0.65 -3.25
CA PHE A 151 -10.81 -0.14 -1.93
C PHE A 151 -9.92 -0.63 -0.80
N LYS A 152 -9.37 -1.84 -0.93
CA LYS A 152 -8.48 -2.45 0.05
C LYS A 152 -7.01 -2.18 -0.28
N THR A 153 -6.62 -2.23 -1.55
CA THR A 153 -5.22 -2.02 -1.99
C THR A 153 -4.74 -0.59 -1.78
N ARG A 154 -5.60 0.43 -1.91
CA ARG A 154 -5.22 1.83 -1.64
C ARG A 154 -4.65 2.04 -0.23
N PHE A 155 -5.02 1.18 0.72
CA PHE A 155 -4.52 1.24 2.10
C PHE A 155 -3.20 0.47 2.29
N PHE A 156 -2.68 -0.20 1.27
CA PHE A 156 -1.35 -0.82 1.33
C PHE A 156 -0.25 0.21 1.42
N ARG A 157 0.83 -0.12 2.11
CA ARG A 157 1.88 0.85 2.45
C ARG A 157 2.52 1.50 1.22
N SER A 158 2.75 0.74 0.15
CA SER A 158 3.34 1.25 -1.09
C SER A 158 2.37 2.07 -1.95
N HIS A 159 1.06 1.94 -1.68
CA HIS A 159 0.00 2.59 -2.48
C HIS A 159 -0.58 3.84 -1.80
N ARG A 160 -0.11 4.17 -0.58
CA ARG A 160 -0.47 5.38 0.16
C ARG A 160 0.26 6.60 -0.38
N ASN A 161 -0.04 6.97 -1.62
CA ASN A 161 0.42 8.23 -2.19
C ASN A 161 -0.67 9.28 -2.03
N ILE A 162 -0.32 10.43 -1.46
CA ILE A 162 -1.22 11.59 -1.38
C ILE A 162 -0.94 12.44 -2.61
N THR A 163 -1.96 12.63 -3.45
CA THR A 163 -1.84 13.48 -4.64
C THR A 163 -1.63 14.95 -4.24
N LYS A 164 -1.19 15.79 -5.18
CA LYS A 164 -0.95 17.21 -4.88
C LYS A 164 -2.26 17.91 -4.49
N GLU A 165 -3.33 17.60 -5.21
CA GLU A 165 -4.67 18.13 -4.98
C GLU A 165 -5.19 17.73 -3.59
N GLN A 166 -4.96 16.48 -3.19
CA GLN A 166 -5.29 16.01 -1.85
C GLN A 166 -4.47 16.72 -0.78
N LYS A 167 -3.18 16.99 -1.02
CA LYS A 167 -2.35 17.79 -0.09
C LYS A 167 -2.83 19.22 0.02
N ASP A 168 -3.16 19.86 -1.10
CA ASP A 168 -3.64 21.24 -1.17
C ASP A 168 -5.01 21.35 -0.48
N LEU A 169 -5.90 20.37 -0.66
CA LEU A 169 -7.16 20.27 0.08
C LEU A 169 -6.93 20.10 1.58
N ILE A 170 -6.01 19.21 2.00
CA ILE A 170 -5.65 19.06 3.41
C ILE A 170 -5.11 20.39 3.97
N HIS A 171 -4.29 21.10 3.21
CA HIS A 171 -3.74 22.40 3.60
C HIS A 171 -4.85 23.43 3.81
N MET A 172 -5.75 23.58 2.84
CA MET A 172 -6.91 24.47 2.91
C MET A 172 -7.80 24.15 4.12
N LEU A 173 -8.11 22.87 4.35
CA LEU A 173 -8.93 22.46 5.50
C LEU A 173 -8.25 22.79 6.84
N ASN A 174 -6.94 22.60 6.93
CA ASN A 174 -6.16 22.97 8.10
C ASN A 174 -6.14 24.50 8.32
N GLU A 175 -6.07 25.31 7.25
CA GLU A 175 -6.19 26.77 7.34
C GLU A 175 -7.56 27.21 7.89
N GLN A 176 -8.61 26.43 7.61
CA GLN A 176 -9.95 26.64 8.16
C GLN A 176 -10.16 26.00 9.55
N ASN A 177 -9.10 25.53 10.22
CA ASN A 177 -9.13 24.79 11.49
C ASN A 177 -9.97 23.49 11.48
N ILE A 178 -10.24 22.93 10.30
CA ILE A 178 -10.92 21.64 10.14
C ILE A 178 -9.85 20.55 10.07
N PHE A 179 -9.48 20.05 11.24
CA PHE A 179 -8.46 19.01 11.34
C PHE A 179 -9.08 17.62 11.13
N ALA A 180 -8.28 16.67 10.63
CA ALA A 180 -8.71 15.28 10.44
C ALA A 180 -9.32 14.63 11.70
N SER A 181 -8.92 15.08 12.90
CA SER A 181 -9.48 14.65 14.18
C SER A 181 -10.96 14.99 14.37
N GLN A 182 -11.45 16.05 13.72
CA GLN A 182 -12.86 16.50 13.79
C GLN A 182 -13.74 15.80 12.75
N ILE A 183 -13.18 15.44 11.59
CA ILE A 183 -13.89 14.76 10.49
C ILE A 183 -14.25 13.31 10.88
N ILE A 184 -13.38 12.61 11.60
CA ILE A 184 -13.57 11.19 11.98
C ILE A 184 -14.74 10.99 12.97
N ILE A 185 -15.14 12.03 13.72
CA ILE A 185 -16.18 11.92 14.76
C ILE A 185 -17.59 11.85 14.18
N GLN A 186 -17.86 12.45 13.01
CA GLN A 186 -19.21 12.48 12.44
C GLN A 186 -19.69 11.14 11.84
N GLY A 187 -18.78 10.19 11.59
CA GLY A 187 -19.13 8.85 11.10
C GLY A 187 -19.50 7.83 12.17
N SER A 188 -19.47 8.19 13.47
CA SER A 188 -19.59 7.20 14.56
C SER A 188 -20.42 7.62 15.77
N THR A 189 -20.93 8.84 15.87
CA THR A 189 -21.77 9.21 17.02
C THR A 189 -23.22 8.77 16.78
N LYS A 190 -23.51 7.53 17.16
CA LYS A 190 -24.84 7.14 17.62
C LYS A 190 -25.27 8.14 18.70
N SER A 191 -26.44 8.70 18.49
CA SER A 191 -27.17 9.58 19.39
C SER A 191 -27.29 8.94 20.77
N TYR A 192 -26.73 9.58 21.80
CA TYR A 192 -27.20 9.39 23.17
C TYR A 192 -27.63 10.75 23.70
N ASN A 193 -28.94 10.97 23.63
CA ASN A 193 -29.63 12.04 24.32
C ASN A 193 -29.30 11.94 25.81
N ARG A 194 -28.61 12.94 26.34
CA ARG A 194 -28.60 13.21 27.78
C ARG A 194 -29.93 13.89 28.12
N LEU A 195 -30.92 13.08 28.47
CA LEU A 195 -32.15 13.56 29.11
C LEU A 195 -31.78 14.23 30.44
N GLN A 196 -32.20 15.48 30.60
CA GLN A 196 -32.39 16.09 31.92
C GLN A 196 -33.66 15.51 32.55
N VAL A 197 -33.54 14.82 33.68
CA VAL A 197 -34.50 14.79 34.82
C VAL A 197 -33.83 13.97 35.95
N GLY A 198 -33.83 14.35 37.23
CA GLY A 198 -34.40 15.50 37.94
C GLY A 198 -33.62 15.75 39.23
#